data_AF-A0A653DCT9-F1
#
_entry.id   AF-A0A653DCT9-F1
#
_cell.length_a   1.000
_cell.length_b   1.000
_cell.length_c   1.000
_cell.angle_alpha   90.00
_cell.angle_beta   90.00
_cell.angle_gamma   90.00
#
_symmetry.space_group_name_H-M   'P 1'
#
loop_
_entity.id
_entity.type
_entity.pdbx_description
1 polymer ?
#
loop_
_entity_poly.entity_id
_entity_poly.type
_entity_poly.pdbx_seq_one_letter_code
_entity_poly.pdbx_strand_id
1 'polypeptide(L)'
;HKYNLCKDSTPYYKYQPAPVLESPNALLYWDHDGLSTIADIVLIDKVNAEGTIVDIAIPLRHNVCKTEGQKVSKYQNIACELQRMWKLKSVKIIPLVIATDGIVSNNLRNNIDKLGLPAYLIRLMQKATLLQTAHIVRKFLNFGG
;
A
#
# COMPACT_ATOMS: atom_id res chain seq x y z
N HIS A 1 -0.38 -15.56 -6.35
CA HIS A 1 0.78 -16.33 -5.82
C HIS A 1 0.69 -16.81 -4.37
N LYS A 2 -0.08 -16.21 -3.43
CA LYS A 2 -0.44 -16.87 -2.14
C LYS A 2 -1.94 -17.21 -2.03
N TYR A 3 -2.80 -16.26 -2.43
CA TYR A 3 -4.27 -16.38 -2.31
C TYR A 3 -5.00 -16.59 -3.63
N ASN A 4 -4.24 -16.77 -4.72
CA ASN A 4 -4.72 -16.94 -6.09
C ASN A 4 -5.79 -15.92 -6.56
N LEU A 5 -5.63 -14.65 -6.14
CA LEU A 5 -6.61 -13.57 -6.37
C LEU A 5 -6.66 -13.07 -7.83
N CYS A 6 -5.54 -13.09 -8.55
CA CYS A 6 -5.49 -12.78 -9.98
C CYS A 6 -4.99 -14.00 -10.75
N LYS A 7 -5.68 -14.32 -11.86
CA LYS A 7 -5.36 -15.48 -12.73
C LYS A 7 -4.54 -15.09 -13.96
N ASP A 8 -4.56 -13.82 -14.36
CA ASP A 8 -3.91 -13.34 -15.59
C ASP A 8 -2.59 -12.60 -15.32
N SER A 9 -1.58 -12.85 -16.16
CA SER A 9 -0.31 -12.13 -16.17
C SER A 9 -0.40 -10.90 -17.08
N THR A 10 -1.13 -9.88 -16.64
CA THR A 10 -1.12 -8.58 -17.33
C THR A 10 0.11 -7.78 -16.87
N PRO A 11 0.90 -7.19 -17.78
CA PRO A 11 1.98 -6.28 -17.39
C PRO A 11 1.45 -5.12 -16.53
N TYR A 12 2.18 -4.74 -15.47
CA TYR A 12 1.69 -3.80 -14.46
C TYR A 12 1.20 -2.45 -15.04
N TYR A 13 1.81 -1.98 -16.13
CA TYR A 13 1.48 -0.70 -16.78
C TYR A 13 0.20 -0.75 -17.63
N LYS A 14 -0.36 -1.94 -17.87
CA LYS A 14 -1.67 -2.16 -18.52
C LYS A 14 -2.73 -2.66 -17.54
N TYR A 15 -2.33 -3.02 -16.33
CA TYR A 15 -3.21 -3.61 -15.34
C TYR A 15 -4.09 -2.54 -14.71
N GLN A 16 -5.40 -2.75 -14.75
CA GLN A 16 -6.37 -1.98 -13.99
C GLN A 16 -6.86 -2.86 -12.82
N PRO A 17 -6.57 -2.50 -11.57
CA PRO A 17 -7.02 -3.27 -10.42
C PRO A 17 -8.54 -3.20 -10.28
N ALA A 18 -9.18 -4.36 -10.08
CA ALA A 18 -10.57 -4.42 -9.67
C ALA A 18 -10.73 -3.90 -8.23
N PRO A 19 -11.79 -3.14 -7.90
CA PRO A 19 -11.98 -2.60 -6.56
C PRO A 19 -12.07 -3.65 -5.44
N VAL A 20 -12.57 -4.83 -5.79
CA VAL A 20 -12.62 -6.00 -4.91
C VAL A 20 -12.10 -7.20 -5.68
N LEU A 21 -11.16 -7.92 -5.08
CA LEU A 21 -10.75 -9.24 -5.52
C LEU A 21 -11.08 -10.24 -4.42
N GLU A 22 -11.88 -11.25 -4.75
CA GLU A 22 -12.30 -12.26 -3.80
C GLU A 22 -11.91 -13.65 -4.28
N SER A 23 -11.38 -14.45 -3.36
CA SER A 23 -11.23 -15.88 -3.48
C SER A 23 -11.84 -16.59 -2.27
N PRO A 24 -11.96 -17.93 -2.29
CA PRO A 24 -12.39 -18.67 -1.11
C PRO A 24 -11.50 -18.42 0.11
N ASN A 25 -10.22 -18.10 -0.11
CA ASN A 25 -9.21 -18.01 0.94
C ASN A 25 -8.90 -16.57 1.36
N ALA A 26 -9.22 -15.58 0.53
CA ALA A 26 -8.94 -14.19 0.85
C ALA A 26 -9.89 -13.21 0.18
N LEU A 27 -9.92 -12.00 0.72
CA LEU A 27 -10.63 -10.85 0.17
C LEU A 27 -9.68 -9.66 0.18
N LEU A 28 -9.53 -9.00 -0.97
CA LEU A 28 -8.68 -7.84 -1.15
C LEU A 28 -9.53 -6.68 -1.65
N TYR A 29 -9.54 -5.59 -0.89
CA TYR A 29 -10.09 -4.31 -1.31
C TYR A 29 -8.97 -3.42 -1.81
N TRP A 30 -9.19 -2.83 -2.99
CA TRP A 30 -8.33 -1.85 -3.62
C TRP A 30 -9.18 -0.63 -3.95
N ASP A 31 -8.86 0.54 -3.41
CA ASP A 31 -9.48 1.82 -3.80
C ASP A 31 -11.02 1.74 -3.99
N HIS A 32 -11.70 1.05 -3.07
CA HIS A 32 -13.14 0.84 -3.13
C HIS A 32 -13.85 2.00 -2.46
N ASP A 33 -14.83 2.61 -3.14
CA ASP A 33 -15.65 3.68 -2.57
C ASP A 33 -16.24 3.25 -1.21
N GLY A 34 -15.89 4.00 -0.17
CA GLY A 34 -16.21 3.71 1.25
C GLY A 34 -15.03 3.18 2.09
N LEU A 35 -14.05 2.52 1.48
CA LEU A 35 -12.79 2.06 2.10
C LEU A 35 -11.57 2.87 1.62
N SER A 36 -11.62 3.51 0.45
CA SER A 36 -10.54 4.35 -0.09
C SER A 36 -10.27 5.60 0.76
N THR A 37 -11.30 6.11 1.47
CA THR A 37 -11.15 7.16 2.49
C THR A 37 -10.40 6.67 3.72
N ILE A 38 -10.35 5.35 3.90
CA ILE A 38 -9.71 4.67 5.02
C ILE A 38 -8.28 4.35 4.61
N ALA A 39 -8.02 3.38 3.72
CA ALA A 39 -6.66 2.96 3.32
C ALA A 39 -6.60 2.56 1.85
N ASP A 40 -5.38 2.58 1.27
CA ASP A 40 -5.18 2.21 -0.14
C ASP A 40 -5.54 0.74 -0.41
N ILE A 41 -5.20 -0.17 0.51
CA ILE A 41 -5.42 -1.61 0.36
C ILE A 41 -5.82 -2.22 1.70
N VAL A 42 -6.82 -3.10 1.67
CA VAL A 42 -7.17 -3.97 2.80
C VAL A 42 -7.22 -5.42 2.34
N LEU A 43 -6.45 -6.29 2.99
CA LEU A 43 -6.43 -7.73 2.75
C LEU A 43 -7.00 -8.46 3.97
N ILE A 44 -7.92 -9.38 3.72
CA ILE A 44 -8.47 -10.30 4.71
C ILE A 44 -8.09 -11.71 4.30
N ASP A 45 -7.33 -12.39 5.15
CA ASP A 45 -7.04 -13.80 5.07
C ASP A 45 -8.14 -14.58 5.80
N LYS A 46 -9.03 -15.21 5.04
CA LYS A 46 -10.19 -15.95 5.58
C LYS A 46 -9.77 -17.25 6.27
N VAL A 47 -8.63 -17.83 5.89
CA VAL A 47 -8.13 -19.10 6.43
C VAL A 47 -7.56 -18.88 7.82
N ASN A 48 -6.72 -17.86 7.97
CA ASN A 48 -6.08 -17.55 9.25
C ASN A 48 -6.91 -16.62 10.13
N ALA A 49 -7.97 -16.03 9.57
CA ALA A 49 -8.75 -14.94 10.16
C ALA A 49 -7.85 -13.75 10.56
N GLU A 50 -7.01 -13.30 9.63
CA GLU A 50 -6.11 -12.15 9.82
C GLU A 50 -6.42 -11.04 8.82
N GLY A 51 -6.33 -9.79 9.27
CA GLY A 51 -6.44 -8.61 8.42
C GLY A 51 -5.10 -7.93 8.21
N THR A 52 -4.93 -7.25 7.09
CA THR A 52 -3.80 -6.38 6.81
C THR A 52 -4.29 -5.10 6.13
N ILE A 53 -3.94 -3.96 6.71
CA ILE A 53 -4.16 -2.63 6.16
C ILE A 53 -2.83 -2.16 5.60
N VAL A 54 -2.80 -1.82 4.31
CA VAL A 54 -1.63 -1.25 3.64
C VAL A 54 -1.97 0.15 3.16
N ASP A 55 -1.09 1.08 3.47
CA ASP A 55 -1.28 2.50 3.17
C ASP A 55 0.05 3.10 2.71
N ILE A 56 0.02 3.83 1.60
CA ILE A 56 1.17 4.28 0.83
C ILE A 56 1.35 5.78 1.05
N ALA A 57 2.58 6.27 1.19
CA ALA A 57 2.85 7.71 1.13
C ALA A 57 4.19 8.06 0.53
N ILE A 58 4.23 9.28 0.00
CA ILE A 58 5.42 9.86 -0.61
C ILE A 58 5.75 11.21 0.06
N PRO A 59 6.35 11.22 1.28
CA PRO A 59 6.71 12.44 1.97
C PRO A 59 8.05 13.02 1.51
N LEU A 60 8.39 14.21 2.00
CA LEU A 60 9.77 14.71 1.97
C LEU A 60 10.67 13.81 2.84
N ARG A 61 11.95 13.69 2.47
CA ARG A 61 12.93 12.82 3.13
C ARG A 61 12.95 12.94 4.66
N HIS A 62 12.97 14.16 5.19
CA HIS A 62 13.03 14.40 6.64
C HIS A 62 11.73 14.01 7.38
N ASN A 63 10.62 13.82 6.66
CA ASN A 63 9.32 13.45 7.24
C ASN A 63 9.04 11.95 7.19
N VAL A 64 9.89 11.12 6.56
CA VAL A 64 9.63 9.68 6.38
C VAL A 64 9.26 8.98 7.70
N CYS A 65 10.12 9.08 8.72
CA CYS A 65 9.89 8.43 10.02
C CYS A 65 8.60 8.94 10.70
N LYS A 66 8.36 10.25 10.65
CA LYS A 66 7.15 10.87 11.19
C LYS A 66 5.90 10.35 10.48
N THR A 67 5.92 10.29 9.15
CA THR A 67 4.80 9.79 8.34
C THR A 67 4.53 8.31 8.60
N GLU A 68 5.56 7.47 8.72
CA GLU A 68 5.42 6.06 9.09
C GLU A 68 4.70 5.90 10.43
N GLY A 69 5.14 6.62 11.47
CA GLY A 69 4.52 6.58 12.79
C GLY A 69 3.08 7.11 12.79
N GLN A 70 2.84 8.24 12.11
CA GLN A 70 1.50 8.83 11.97
C GLN A 70 0.51 7.89 11.30
N LYS A 71 0.93 7.19 10.24
CA LYS A 71 0.07 6.18 9.60
C LYS A 71 -0.25 5.06 10.59
N VAL A 72 0.74 4.47 11.26
CA VAL A 72 0.47 3.42 12.26
C VAL A 72 -0.55 3.89 13.30
N SER A 73 -0.37 5.08 13.89
CA SER A 73 -1.32 5.62 14.87
C SER A 73 -2.71 5.89 14.28
N LYS A 74 -2.82 6.48 13.08
CA LYS A 74 -4.09 6.79 12.42
C LYS A 74 -4.95 5.54 12.23
N TYR A 75 -4.34 4.41 11.86
CA TYR A 75 -5.05 3.19 11.52
C TYR A 75 -5.37 2.28 12.71
N GLN A 76 -4.91 2.59 13.93
CA GLN A 76 -5.15 1.72 15.09
C GLN A 76 -6.64 1.50 15.38
N ASN A 77 -7.44 2.57 15.38
CA ASN A 77 -8.88 2.45 15.65
C ASN A 77 -9.60 1.66 14.54
N ILE A 78 -9.28 1.96 13.28
CA ILE A 78 -9.82 1.25 12.12
C ILE A 78 -9.45 -0.23 12.17
N ALA A 79 -8.22 -0.57 12.55
CA ALA A 79 -7.78 -1.95 12.69
C ALA A 79 -8.60 -2.70 13.76
N CYS A 80 -8.86 -2.06 14.90
CA CYS A 80 -9.73 -2.61 15.95
C CYS A 80 -11.18 -2.81 15.48
N GLU A 81 -11.74 -1.85 14.76
CA GLU A 81 -13.09 -1.95 14.18
C GLU A 81 -13.17 -3.08 13.16
N LEU A 82 -12.23 -3.12 12.22
CA LEU A 82 -12.14 -4.17 11.20
C LEU A 82 -12.01 -5.55 11.86
N GLN A 83 -11.18 -5.66 12.91
CA GLN A 83 -11.02 -6.90 13.66
C GLN A 83 -12.34 -7.39 14.26
N ARG A 84 -13.13 -6.48 14.84
CA ARG A 84 -14.43 -6.81 15.45
C ARG A 84 -15.49 -7.15 14.40
N MET A 85 -15.61 -6.33 13.37
CA MET A 85 -16.62 -6.48 12.31
C MET A 85 -16.45 -7.80 11.56
N TRP A 86 -15.20 -8.18 11.25
CA TRP A 86 -14.89 -9.38 10.48
C TRP A 86 -14.47 -10.58 11.35
N LYS A 87 -14.58 -10.47 12.68
CA LYS A 87 -14.22 -11.51 13.67
C LYS A 87 -12.80 -12.06 13.45
N LEU A 88 -11.85 -11.16 13.18
CA LEU A 88 -10.45 -11.50 12.92
C LEU A 88 -9.68 -11.69 14.24
N LYS A 89 -8.66 -12.55 14.21
CA LYS A 89 -7.73 -12.76 15.33
C LYS A 89 -6.77 -11.60 15.52
N SER A 90 -6.35 -10.97 14.42
CA SER A 90 -5.49 -9.79 14.44
C SER A 90 -5.61 -9.00 13.14
N VAL A 91 -5.27 -7.71 13.20
CA VAL A 91 -5.15 -6.84 12.04
C VAL A 91 -3.79 -6.13 12.09
N LYS A 92 -3.01 -6.26 11.02
CA LYS A 92 -1.68 -5.64 10.87
C LYS A 92 -1.80 -4.34 10.09
N ILE A 93 -1.04 -3.31 10.49
CA ILE A 93 -0.94 -2.04 9.76
C ILE A 93 0.46 -1.96 9.16
N ILE A 94 0.54 -1.86 7.84
CA ILE A 94 1.78 -1.91 7.08
C ILE A 94 1.89 -0.67 6.20
N PRO A 95 2.55 0.41 6.69
CA PRO A 95 2.77 1.59 5.89
C PRO A 95 3.88 1.36 4.85
N LEU A 96 3.64 1.74 3.60
CA LEU A 96 4.64 1.74 2.53
C LEU A 96 5.04 3.17 2.21
N VAL A 97 6.11 3.66 2.84
CA VAL A 97 6.55 5.05 2.74
C VAL A 97 7.84 5.14 1.93
N ILE A 98 7.85 6.01 0.91
CA ILE A 98 9.02 6.27 0.05
C ILE A 98 9.24 7.77 -0.02
N ALA A 99 10.47 8.24 0.21
CA ALA A 99 10.73 9.68 0.08
C ALA A 99 10.57 10.15 -1.38
N THR A 100 10.18 11.40 -1.56
CA THR A 100 10.04 12.06 -2.88
C THR A 100 11.31 12.02 -3.74
N ASP A 101 12.49 11.99 -3.10
CA ASP A 101 13.81 11.82 -3.72
C ASP A 101 14.20 10.35 -3.97
N GLY A 102 13.28 9.42 -3.75
CA GLY A 102 13.47 7.99 -3.94
C GLY A 102 14.19 7.29 -2.80
N ILE A 103 14.51 7.96 -1.69
CA ILE A 103 15.14 7.29 -0.54
C ILE A 103 14.17 6.33 0.13
N VAL A 104 14.70 5.14 0.45
CA VAL A 104 13.95 4.02 1.04
C VAL A 104 14.46 3.75 2.45
N SER A 105 13.54 3.74 3.42
CA SER A 105 13.81 3.37 4.80
C SER A 105 14.00 1.85 4.96
N ASN A 106 14.66 1.43 6.04
CA ASN A 106 14.67 0.02 6.43
C ASN A 106 13.28 -0.49 6.80
N ASN A 107 12.40 0.39 7.28
CA ASN A 107 11.01 0.05 7.58
C ASN A 107 10.24 -0.37 6.33
N LEU A 108 10.43 0.31 5.19
CA LEU A 108 9.81 -0.13 3.94
C LEU A 108 10.28 -1.54 3.53
N ARG A 109 11.58 -1.83 3.63
CA ARG A 109 12.11 -3.19 3.34
C ARG A 109 11.44 -4.24 4.22
N ASN A 110 11.46 -4.02 5.54
CA ASN A 110 10.83 -4.91 6.50
C ASN A 110 9.32 -5.10 6.23
N ASN A 111 8.64 -4.05 5.79
CA ASN A 111 7.21 -4.08 5.49
C ASN A 111 6.90 -4.86 4.20
N ILE A 112 7.74 -4.73 3.17
CA ILE A 112 7.66 -5.57 1.96
C ILE A 112 7.88 -7.04 2.30
N ASP A 113 8.86 -7.33 3.16
CA ASP A 113 9.15 -8.70 3.59
C ASP A 113 7.99 -9.30 4.41
N LYS A 114 7.38 -8.51 5.32
CA LYS A 114 6.18 -8.92 6.07
C LYS A 114 4.99 -9.27 5.18
N LEU A 115 4.87 -8.60 4.03
CA LEU A 115 3.84 -8.88 3.03
C LEU A 115 4.17 -10.11 2.16
N GLY A 116 5.37 -10.69 2.30
CA GLY A 116 5.85 -11.78 1.45
C GLY A 116 6.05 -11.34 0.00
N LEU A 117 6.32 -10.05 -0.21
CA LEU A 117 6.48 -9.45 -1.52
C LEU A 117 7.96 -9.41 -1.94
N PRO A 118 8.27 -9.53 -3.23
CA PRO A 118 9.66 -9.59 -3.67
C PRO A 118 10.35 -8.23 -3.59
N ALA A 119 11.60 -8.23 -3.11
CA ALA A 119 12.38 -7.00 -2.87
C ALA A 119 12.57 -6.11 -4.12
N TYR A 120 12.50 -6.66 -5.33
CA TYR A 120 12.61 -5.86 -6.56
C TYR A 120 11.48 -4.83 -6.71
N LEU A 121 10.33 -5.02 -6.03
CA LEU A 121 9.23 -4.06 -6.04
C LEU A 121 9.66 -2.71 -5.48
N ILE A 122 10.55 -2.68 -4.50
CA ILE A 122 11.07 -1.44 -3.93
C ILE A 122 11.70 -0.57 -5.02
N ARG A 123 12.48 -1.18 -5.91
CA ARG A 123 13.10 -0.48 -7.05
C ARG A 123 12.05 0.03 -8.04
N LEU A 124 10.96 -0.70 -8.26
CA LEU A 124 9.87 -0.24 -9.13
C LEU A 124 9.14 0.94 -8.51
N MET A 125 8.84 0.89 -7.21
CA MET A 125 8.19 1.99 -6.50
C MET A 125 9.09 3.23 -6.49
N GLN A 126 10.39 3.09 -6.21
CA GLN A 126 11.36 4.20 -6.30
C GLN A 126 11.37 4.86 -7.68
N LYS A 127 11.41 4.05 -8.75
CA LYS A 127 11.36 4.56 -10.13
C LYS A 127 10.07 5.33 -10.40
N ALA A 128 8.93 4.79 -9.99
CA ALA A 128 7.64 5.45 -10.17
C ALA A 128 7.58 6.80 -9.42
N THR A 129 8.04 6.83 -8.17
CA THR A 129 8.12 8.06 -7.37
C THR A 129 8.98 9.11 -8.04
N LEU A 130 10.20 8.78 -8.45
CA LEU A 130 11.12 9.72 -9.09
C LEU A 130 10.58 10.24 -10.42
N LEU A 131 9.99 9.37 -11.24
CA LEU A 131 9.37 9.76 -12.50
C LEU A 131 8.22 10.73 -12.29
N GLN A 132 7.38 10.50 -11.27
CA GLN A 132 6.27 11.40 -10.96
C GLN A 132 6.73 12.72 -10.35
N THR A 133 7.69 12.72 -9.44
CA THR A 133 8.31 13.95 -8.92
C THR A 133 8.85 14.80 -10.08
N ALA A 134 9.62 14.19 -11.00
CA ALA A 134 10.14 14.90 -12.16
C ALA A 134 9.04 15.39 -13.12
N HIS A 135 7.97 14.62 -13.31
CA HIS A 135 6.83 15.02 -14.12
C HIS A 135 6.12 16.25 -13.52
N ILE A 136 5.86 16.25 -12.21
CA ILE A 136 5.25 17.39 -11.50
C ILE A 136 6.11 18.64 -11.63
N VAL A 137 7.43 18.53 -11.42
CA VAL A 137 8.36 19.65 -11.55
C VAL A 137 8.38 20.19 -12.98
N ARG A 138 8.49 19.33 -14.00
CA ARG A 138 8.43 19.75 -15.41
C ARG A 138 7.11 20.44 -15.75
N LYS A 139 5.98 19.88 -15.30
CA LYS A 139 4.66 20.46 -15.52
C LYS A 139 4.61 21.87 -14.92
N PHE A 140 5.04 22.03 -13.67
CA PHE A 140 5.07 23.33 -13.00
C PHE A 140 5.95 24.35 -13.71
N LEU A 141 7.17 23.98 -14.10
CA LEU A 141 8.10 24.88 -14.79
C LEU A 141 7.61 25.26 -16.19
N ASN A 142 6.94 24.35 -16.90
CA ASN A 142 6.36 24.60 -18.21
C ASN A 142 5.09 25.46 -18.17
N PHE A 143 4.44 25.63 -17.01
CA PHE A 143 3.29 26.53 -16.85
C PHE A 143 3.68 28.02 -16.72
N GLY A 144 4.98 28.31 -16.50
CA GLY A 144 5.48 29.69 -16.33
C GLY A 144 6.20 30.27 -17.54
N GLY A 145 6.13 29.62 -18.71
CA GLY A 145 6.75 30.06 -19.97
C GLY A 145 5.76 30.34 -21.07
#